data_AF-G5JB28-F1
#
_entry.id   AF-G5JB28-F1
#
_cell.length_a   1.000
_cell.length_b   1.000
_cell.length_c   1.000
_cell.angle_alpha   90.00
_cell.angle_beta   90.00
_cell.angle_gamma   90.00
#
_symmetry.space_group_name_H-M   'P 1'
#
loop_
_entity.id
_entity.type
_entity.pdbx_description
1 polymer ?
#
loop_
_entity_poly.entity_id
_entity_poly.type
_entity_poly.pdbx_seq_one_letter_code
_entity_poly.pdbx_strand_id
1 'polypeptide(L)' 'LMFLFSGRGYWQELIESIVWAHNKLNVAPSIQPRALSIVQGRAVGVAHYLLGGIVTTWAFFLARSLSIG' A
#
# COMPACT_ATOMS: atom_id res chain seq x y z
N LEU A 1 1.41 -2.96 6.71
CA LEU A 1 1.49 -4.44 6.80
C LEU A 1 0.88 -5.14 5.59
N MET A 2 -0.26 -4.67 5.05
CA MET A 2 -0.91 -5.20 3.85
C MET A 2 0.06 -5.64 2.73
N PHE A 3 0.96 -4.76 2.27
CA PHE A 3 1.94 -5.06 1.21
C PHE A 3 3.04 -6.08 1.59
N LEU A 4 3.26 -6.31 2.88
CA LEU A 4 4.28 -7.26 3.37
C LEU A 4 3.72 -8.67 3.57
N PHE A 5 2.41 -8.80 3.81
CA PHE A 5 1.76 -10.09 4.08
C PHE A 5 0.90 -10.61 2.92
N SER A 6 0.67 -9.80 1.89
CA SER A 6 -0.05 -10.22 0.67
C SER A 6 0.88 -10.26 -0.54
N GLY A 7 0.51 -11.04 -1.55
CA GLY A 7 1.30 -11.22 -2.77
C GLY A 7 0.63 -10.61 -4.01
N ARG A 8 1.43 -10.44 -5.08
CA ARG A 8 0.97 -9.88 -6.36
C ARG A 8 -0.21 -10.64 -6.97
N GLY A 9 -0.22 -11.97 -6.90
CA GLY A 9 -1.23 -12.82 -7.56
C GLY A 9 -2.66 -12.46 -7.12
N TYR A 10 -2.90 -12.45 -5.80
CA TYR A 10 -4.17 -12.04 -5.21
C TYR A 10 -4.65 -10.67 -5.70
N TRP A 11 -3.77 -9.66 -5.68
CA TRP A 11 -4.12 -8.31 -6.13
C TRP A 11 -4.38 -8.25 -7.63
N GLN A 12 -3.69 -9.06 -8.43
CA GLN A 12 -3.87 -9.10 -9.87
C GLN A 12 -5.24 -9.70 -10.25
N GLU A 13 -5.64 -10.81 -9.61
CA GLU A 13 -6.96 -11.43 -9.83
C GLU A 13 -8.11 -10.50 -9.40
N LEU A 14 -7.93 -9.76 -8.30
CA LEU A 14 -8.87 -8.72 -7.89
C LEU A 14 -8.98 -7.60 -8.93
N ILE A 15 -7.84 -7.10 -9.44
CA ILE A 15 -7.83 -6.07 -10.48
C ILE A 15 -8.52 -6.57 -11.75
N GLU A 16 -8.35 -7.83 -12.14
CA GLU A 16 -9.02 -8.41 -13.31
C GLU A 16 -10.54 -8.42 -13.16
N SER A 17 -11.04 -8.76 -11.96
CA SER A 17 -12.47 -8.69 -11.65
C SER A 17 -13.01 -7.25 -11.70
N ILE A 18 -12.23 -6.27 -11.24
CA ILE A 18 -12.58 -4.85 -11.30
C ILE A 18 -12.57 -4.34 -12.76
N VAL A 19 -11.57 -4.73 -13.55
CA VAL A 19 -11.47 -4.36 -14.97
C VAL A 19 -12.63 -4.95 -15.76
N TRP A 20 -13.05 -6.17 -15.46
CA TRP A 20 -14.27 -6.75 -16.03
C TRP A 20 -15.49 -5.84 -15.82
N ALA A 21 -15.67 -5.32 -14.60
CA ALA A 21 -16.77 -4.40 -14.29
C ALA A 21 -16.66 -3.06 -15.05
N HIS A 22 -15.45 -2.50 -15.18
CA HIS A 22 -15.21 -1.27 -15.94
C HIS A 22 -15.50 -1.43 -17.43
N ASN A 23 -15.14 -2.58 -18.01
CA ASN A 23 -15.45 -2.91 -19.40
C ASN A 23 -16.95 -2.97 -19.64
N LYS A 24 -17.74 -3.48 -18.68
CA LYS A 24 -19.21 -3.54 -18.82
C LYS A 24 -19.86 -2.15 -18.97
N LEU A 25 -19.22 -1.12 -18.40
CA LEU A 25 -19.65 0.27 -18.47
C LEU A 25 -18.90 1.09 -19.53
N ASN A 26 -18.02 0.46 -20.32
CA ASN A 26 -17.16 1.12 -21.32
C ASN A 26 -16.31 2.29 -20.74
N VAL A 27 -15.90 2.19 -19.48
CA VAL A 27 -15.03 3.17 -18.79
C VAL A 27 -13.68 2.59 -18.42
N ALA A 28 -13.29 1.48 -19.04
CA ALA A 28 -11.97 0.89 -18.84
C ALA A 28 -10.88 1.82 -19.41
N PRO A 29 -9.76 2.01 -18.68
CA PRO A 29 -8.65 2.82 -19.18
C PRO A 29 -7.94 2.12 -20.35
N SER A 30 -7.32 2.89 -21.24
CA SER A 30 -6.50 2.36 -22.34
C SER A 30 -5.21 1.70 -21.87
N ILE A 31 -4.64 2.19 -20.76
CA ILE A 31 -3.46 1.60 -20.12
C ILE A 31 -3.93 0.49 -19.18
N GLN A 32 -3.45 -0.74 -19.40
CA GLN A 32 -3.85 -1.90 -18.60
C GLN A 32 -3.38 -1.76 -17.14
N PRO A 33 -4.30 -1.74 -16.16
CA PRO A 33 -3.91 -1.72 -14.75
C PRO A 33 -3.31 -3.08 -14.36
N ARG A 34 -2.22 -3.04 -13.59
CA ARG A 34 -1.54 -4.23 -13.09
C ARG A 34 -1.20 -4.06 -11.61
N ALA A 35 -1.25 -5.15 -10.87
CA ALA A 35 -0.71 -5.18 -9.52
C ALA A 35 0.81 -4.91 -9.55
N LEU A 36 1.30 -4.25 -8.50
CA LEU A 36 2.72 -3.93 -8.31
C LEU A 36 3.61 -5.17 -8.52
N SER A 37 4.84 -4.96 -9.01
CA SER A 37 5.83 -6.03 -9.07
C SER A 37 6.15 -6.54 -7.65
N ILE A 38 6.66 -7.76 -7.53
CA ILE A 38 7.02 -8.35 -6.23
C ILE A 38 8.02 -7.45 -5.48
N VAL A 39 9.03 -6.94 -6.17
CA VAL A 39 10.04 -6.05 -5.60
C VAL A 39 9.43 -4.70 -5.22
N GLN A 40 8.57 -4.12 -6.07
CA GLN A 40 7.86 -2.88 -5.74
C GLN A 40 6.96 -3.05 -4.52
N GLY A 41 6.18 -4.14 -4.43
CA GLY A 41 5.33 -4.43 -3.28
C GLY A 41 6.14 -4.51 -1.97
N ARG A 42 7.30 -5.18 -2.01
CA ARG A 42 8.24 -5.22 -0.87
C ARG A 42 8.77 -3.82 -0.52
N ALA A 43 9.20 -3.05 -1.50
CA ALA A 43 9.72 -1.70 -1.30
C ALA A 43 8.66 -0.78 -0.68
N VAL A 44 7.43 -0.78 -1.22
CA VAL A 44 6.29 -0.02 -0.68
C VAL A 44 5.99 -0.48 0.75
N GLY A 45 5.98 -1.79 1.01
CA GLY A 45 5.75 -2.35 2.33
C GLY A 45 6.76 -1.89 3.38
N VAL A 46 8.06 -1.95 3.06
CA VAL A 46 9.13 -1.50 3.97
C VAL A 46 9.11 0.02 4.16
N ALA A 47 8.87 0.79 3.09
CA ALA A 47 8.77 2.25 3.18
C ALA A 47 7.68 2.68 4.18
N HIS A 48 6.47 2.11 4.07
CA HIS A 48 5.39 2.41 5.01
C HIS A 48 5.68 1.90 6.43
N TYR A 49 6.33 0.75 6.56
CA TYR A 49 6.67 0.18 7.86
C TYR A 49 7.66 1.08 8.63
N LEU A 50 8.75 1.50 7.97
CA LEU A 50 9.75 2.37 8.57
C LEU A 50 9.18 3.75 8.87
N LEU A 51 8.47 4.36 7.91
CA LEU A 51 7.85 5.67 8.11
C LEU A 51 6.89 5.64 9.30
N GLY A 52 5.98 4.67 9.36
CA GLY A 52 5.03 4.53 10.46
C GLY A 52 5.72 4.31 11.80
N GLY A 53 6.69 3.40 11.87
CA GLY A 53 7.41 3.11 13.11
C GLY A 53 8.22 4.30 13.64
N ILE A 54 8.94 4.99 12.75
CA ILE A 54 9.76 6.16 13.11
C ILE A 54 8.88 7.32 13.54
N VAL A 55 7.87 7.68 12.73
CA VAL A 55 7.01 8.84 13.02
C VAL A 55 6.19 8.64 14.28
N THR A 56 5.68 7.42 14.54
CA THR A 56 4.95 7.12 15.78
C THR A 56 5.84 7.28 17.00
N THR A 57 7.05 6.74 16.95
CA THR A 57 8.02 6.84 18.05
C THR A 57 8.50 8.28 18.26
N TRP A 58 8.73 9.01 17.18
CA TRP A 58 9.07 10.43 17.22
C TRP A 58 7.98 11.26 17.90
N ALA A 59 6.72 11.06 17.50
CA ALA A 59 5.58 11.75 18.10
C ALA A 59 5.44 11.43 19.59
N PHE A 60 5.61 10.16 19.97
CA PHE A 60 5.61 9.73 21.37
C PHE A 60 6.69 10.45 22.19
N PHE A 61 7.94 10.45 21.71
CA PHE A 61 9.04 11.10 22.45
C PHE A 61 8.84 12.59 22.58
N LEU A 62 8.43 13.27 21.50
CA LEU A 62 8.21 14.71 21.54
C LEU A 62 7.10 15.07 22.53
N ALA A 63 5.94 14.42 22.44
CA ALA A 63 4.82 14.66 23.33
C ALA A 63 5.18 14.34 24.79
N ARG A 64 5.86 13.21 25.03
CA ARG A 64 6.28 12.80 26.38
C ARG A 64 7.24 13.81 26.98
N SER A 65 8.31 14.18 26.28
CA SER A 65 9.31 15.12 26.76
C SER A 65 8.71 16.49 27.08
N LEU A 66 7.81 16.99 26.22
CA LEU A 66 7.11 18.27 26.46
C LEU A 66 6.10 18.20 27.62
N SER A 67 5.55 17.03 27.93
CA SER A 67 4.57 16.87 29.02
C SER A 67 5.20 16.84 30.43
N ILE A 68 6.50 16.53 30.53
CA ILE A 68 7.20 16.35 31.81
C ILE A 68 8.39 17.29 31.99
N GLY A 69 8.77 18.02 30.94
CA GLY A 69 9.82 19.04 30.95
C GLY A 69 9.30 20.40 31.38
#